data_AF-A0AA48L7J7-F1
#
_entry.id   AF-A0AA48L7J7-F1
#
_cell.length_a   1.000
_cell.length_b   1.000
_cell.length_c   1.000
_cell.angle_alpha   90.00
_cell.angle_beta   90.00
_cell.angle_gamma   90.00
#
_symmetry.space_group_name_H-M   'P 1'
#
loop_
_entity.id
_entity.type
_entity.pdbx_description
1 polymer ?
#
loop_
_entity_poly.entity_id
_entity_poly.type
_entity_poly.pdbx_seq_one_letter_code
_entity_poly.pdbx_strand_id
1 'polypeptide(L)'
;MDTQLAQNTAARKERLIALRRRKEAHEKGESVNATFTFKQRNFDPETRQARKAGIAEETVEKEVEGLAEEIVREDEERRAEELDLFNIQPRRPNWDLKRDMTARMGKLERKTNESIATILRQRLRDQRGVAASEQVNLVAGIREAEAERDRAVASDEDSE
;
A
#
# COMPACT_ATOMS: atom_id res chain seq x y z
N MET A 1 21.82 18.62 0.01
CA MET A 1 20.41 18.69 -0.45
C MET A 1 19.95 20.12 -0.71
N ASP A 2 20.36 21.09 0.11
CA ASP A 2 19.92 22.50 -0.03
C ASP A 2 20.40 23.20 -1.32
N THR A 3 21.55 22.79 -1.85
CA THR A 3 22.13 23.35 -3.08
C THR A 3 21.31 23.02 -4.34
N GLN A 4 20.72 21.84 -4.43
CA GLN A 4 19.86 21.45 -5.56
C GLN A 4 18.51 22.19 -5.53
N LEU A 5 17.94 22.42 -4.35
CA LEU A 5 16.72 23.21 -4.21
C LEU A 5 16.96 24.69 -4.57
N ALA A 6 18.10 25.25 -4.15
CA ALA A 6 18.53 26.58 -4.54
C ALA A 6 18.75 26.73 -6.06
N GLN A 7 19.37 25.73 -6.71
CA GLN A 7 19.54 25.70 -8.17
C GLN A 7 18.20 25.63 -8.92
N ASN A 8 17.27 24.78 -8.46
CA ASN A 8 15.94 24.63 -9.08
C ASN A 8 15.08 25.90 -8.94
N THR A 9 15.16 26.59 -7.80
CA THR A 9 14.45 27.86 -7.58
C THR A 9 15.03 28.99 -8.42
N ALA A 10 16.36 29.06 -8.57
CA ALA A 10 17.03 30.00 -9.48
C ALA A 10 16.62 29.77 -10.94
N ALA A 11 16.66 28.52 -11.43
CA ALA A 11 16.25 28.17 -12.79
C ALA A 11 14.77 28.49 -13.07
N ARG A 12 13.89 28.28 -12.09
CA ARG A 12 12.46 28.65 -12.20
C ARG A 12 12.29 30.17 -12.26
N LYS A 13 13.03 30.92 -11.43
CA LYS A 13 13.00 32.39 -11.41
C LYS A 13 13.45 32.97 -12.76
N GLU A 14 14.53 32.45 -13.33
CA GLU A 14 15.04 32.86 -14.65
C GLU A 14 14.02 32.60 -15.77
N ARG A 15 13.41 31.41 -15.78
CA ARG A 15 12.35 31.07 -16.75
C ARG A 15 11.14 32.01 -16.64
N LEU A 16 10.70 32.34 -15.42
CA LEU A 16 9.59 33.26 -15.21
C LEU A 16 9.94 34.69 -15.67
N ILE A 17 11.17 35.14 -15.45
CA ILE A 17 11.65 36.44 -15.95
C ILE A 17 11.67 36.47 -17.49
N ALA A 18 12.13 35.40 -18.14
CA ALA A 18 12.14 35.30 -19.61
C ALA A 18 10.72 35.33 -20.19
N LEU A 19 9.78 34.61 -19.57
CA LEU A 19 8.37 34.63 -19.97
C LEU A 19 7.72 36.01 -19.76
N ARG A 20 8.04 36.67 -18.65
CA ARG A 20 7.55 38.03 -18.37
C ARG A 20 8.10 39.05 -19.37
N ARG A 21 9.39 39.01 -19.69
CA ARG A 21 10.01 39.84 -20.74
C ARG A 21 9.37 39.60 -22.11
N ARG A 22 9.11 38.34 -22.47
CA ARG A 22 8.41 37.99 -23.72
C ARG A 22 6.98 38.54 -23.75
N LYS A 23 6.26 38.49 -22.63
CA LYS A 23 4.91 39.04 -22.50
C LYS A 23 4.92 40.57 -22.59
N GLU A 24 5.85 41.23 -21.91
CA GLU A 24 6.00 42.69 -21.94
C GLU A 24 6.43 43.20 -23.33
N ALA A 25 7.28 42.46 -24.05
CA ALA A 25 7.62 42.77 -25.45
C ALA A 25 6.41 42.62 -26.39
N HIS A 26 5.57 41.60 -26.16
CA HIS A 26 4.32 41.40 -26.89
C HIS A 26 3.28 42.49 -26.57
N GLU A 27 3.17 42.93 -25.32
CA GLU A 27 2.25 44.01 -24.88
C GLU A 27 2.70 45.39 -25.35
N LYS A 28 4.00 45.64 -25.54
CA LYS A 28 4.55 46.90 -26.09
C LYS A 28 4.47 47.02 -27.62
N GLY A 29 3.90 46.03 -28.31
CA GLY A 29 3.68 46.09 -29.76
C GLY A 29 4.94 46.06 -30.61
N GLU A 30 6.09 45.68 -30.04
CA GLU A 30 7.30 45.45 -30.82
C GLU A 30 7.23 44.05 -31.43
N SER A 31 6.54 43.97 -32.57
CA SER A 31 6.60 42.79 -33.42
C SER A 31 8.03 42.67 -33.95
N VAL A 32 8.86 41.87 -33.26
CA VAL A 32 10.02 41.28 -33.90
C VAL A 32 9.49 40.67 -35.19
N ASN A 33 9.96 41.18 -36.33
CA ASN A 33 9.67 40.67 -37.66
C ASN A 33 10.20 39.23 -37.75
N ALA A 34 9.53 38.30 -37.07
CA ALA A 34 9.62 36.90 -37.33
C ALA A 34 8.93 36.72 -38.67
N THR A 35 9.73 36.82 -39.73
CA THR A 35 9.40 36.30 -41.06
C THR A 35 8.72 34.96 -40.79
N PHE A 36 7.41 34.90 -41.04
CA PHE A 36 6.59 33.72 -40.79
C PHE A 36 7.03 32.67 -41.81
N THR A 37 8.17 32.04 -41.55
CA THR A 37 8.66 30.90 -42.30
C THR A 37 7.72 29.77 -41.95
N PHE A 38 6.81 29.43 -42.88
CA PHE A 38 5.95 28.29 -42.72
C PHE A 38 6.83 27.06 -42.51
N LYS A 39 6.94 26.61 -41.25
CA LYS A 39 7.64 25.37 -40.92
C LYS A 39 6.81 24.22 -41.48
N GLN A 40 7.20 23.78 -42.67
CA GLN A 40 6.65 22.62 -43.33
C GLN A 40 6.84 21.40 -42.41
N ARG A 41 5.75 20.89 -41.83
CA ARG A 41 5.81 19.82 -40.82
C ARG A 41 6.37 18.53 -41.40
N ASN A 42 5.84 18.12 -42.55
CA ASN A 42 6.13 16.83 -43.19
C ASN A 42 6.83 16.95 -44.55
N PHE A 43 7.17 18.15 -45.00
CA PHE A 43 7.88 18.36 -46.27
C PHE A 43 9.29 18.83 -45.99
N ASP A 44 10.22 18.33 -46.78
CA ASP A 44 11.63 18.70 -46.74
C ASP A 44 11.95 19.63 -47.93
N PRO A 45 12.26 20.92 -47.69
CA PRO A 45 12.40 21.91 -48.76
C PRO A 45 13.59 21.64 -49.69
N GLU A 46 14.63 20.94 -49.22
CA GLU A 46 15.82 20.64 -50.02
C GLU A 46 15.57 19.46 -50.98
N THR A 47 14.94 18.40 -50.48
CA THR A 47 14.70 17.17 -51.25
C THR A 47 13.35 17.16 -51.97
N ARG A 48 12.47 18.13 -51.68
CA ARG A 48 11.10 18.28 -52.20
C ARG A 48 10.23 17.02 -52.03
N GLN A 49 10.52 16.21 -51.01
CA GLN A 49 9.81 14.98 -50.71
C GLN A 49 9.20 15.02 -49.30
N ALA A 50 8.29 14.07 -49.04
CA ALA A 50 7.76 13.89 -47.70
C ALA A 50 8.88 13.41 -46.76
N ARG A 51 9.01 14.03 -45.58
CA ARG A 51 9.94 13.62 -44.54
C ARG A 51 9.62 12.20 -44.14
N LYS A 52 10.56 11.29 -44.38
CA LYS A 52 10.52 9.94 -43.84
C LYS A 52 10.79 10.06 -42.34
N ALA A 53 9.85 9.64 -41.50
CA ALA A 53 10.11 9.49 -40.08
C ALA A 53 11.28 8.49 -39.96
N GLY A 54 12.41 8.93 -39.40
CA GLY A 54 13.50 8.02 -39.09
C GLY A 54 12.93 6.95 -38.19
N ILE A 55 12.89 5.72 -38.67
CA ILE A 55 12.70 4.55 -37.81
C ILE A 55 13.91 4.63 -36.89
N ALA A 56 13.69 4.99 -35.63
CA ALA A 56 14.76 4.91 -34.64
C ALA A 56 15.24 3.47 -34.66
N GLU A 57 16.47 3.25 -35.13
CA GLU A 57 17.03 1.91 -35.28
C GLU A 57 17.22 1.23 -33.92
N GLU A 58 17.15 2.00 -32.85
CA GLU A 58 17.22 1.61 -31.45
C GLU A 58 15.79 1.47 -30.91
N THR A 59 15.29 0.23 -30.91
CA THR A 59 14.00 -0.11 -30.32
C THR A 59 14.24 -0.83 -28.99
N VAL A 60 13.29 -0.74 -28.05
CA VAL A 60 13.43 -1.31 -26.70
C VAL A 60 13.72 -2.81 -26.74
N GLU A 61 13.24 -3.52 -27.76
CA GLU A 61 13.51 -4.93 -27.96
C GLU A 61 15.00 -5.22 -28.20
N LYS A 62 15.70 -4.34 -28.93
CA LYS A 62 17.15 -4.46 -29.17
C LYS A 62 17.98 -4.09 -27.95
N GLU A 63 17.47 -3.18 -27.10
CA GLU A 63 18.15 -2.80 -25.84
C GLU A 63 18.07 -3.91 -24.79
N VAL A 64 17.02 -4.74 -24.82
CA VAL A 64 16.79 -5.83 -23.86
C VAL A 64 17.29 -7.18 -24.40
N GLU A 65 17.60 -7.27 -25.69
CA GLU A 65 18.19 -8.45 -26.31
C GLU A 65 19.54 -8.77 -25.65
N GLY A 66 19.65 -9.95 -25.03
CA GLY A 66 20.87 -10.41 -24.34
C GLY A 66 20.97 -10.07 -22.85
N LEU A 67 20.17 -9.14 -22.32
CA LEU A 67 20.20 -8.79 -20.89
C LEU A 67 19.81 -9.99 -20.00
N ALA A 68 18.84 -10.78 -20.44
CA ALA A 68 18.43 -11.98 -19.71
C ALA A 68 19.55 -13.03 -19.64
N GLU A 69 20.32 -13.19 -20.72
CA GLU A 69 21.44 -14.14 -20.78
C GLU A 69 22.60 -13.65 -19.91
N GLU A 70 22.85 -12.33 -19.88
CA GLU A 70 23.83 -11.72 -18.99
C GLU A 70 23.48 -11.91 -17.51
N ILE A 71 22.22 -11.71 -17.12
CA ILE A 71 21.75 -11.92 -15.74
C ILE A 71 21.91 -13.39 -15.32
N VAL A 72 21.59 -14.33 -16.22
CA VAL A 72 21.75 -15.76 -15.92
C VAL A 72 23.24 -16.11 -15.77
N ARG A 73 24.10 -15.60 -16.65
CA ARG A 73 25.55 -15.80 -16.56
C ARG A 73 26.12 -15.23 -15.26
N GLU A 74 25.72 -14.01 -14.88
CA GLU A 74 26.14 -13.37 -13.63
C GLU A 74 25.67 -14.17 -12.39
N ASP A 75 24.45 -14.71 -12.40
CA ASP A 75 23.94 -15.54 -11.30
C ASP A 75 24.69 -16.87 -11.18
N GLU A 76 25.08 -17.48 -12.31
CA GLU A 76 25.91 -18.68 -12.35
C GLU A 76 27.32 -18.42 -11.85
N GLU A 77 27.95 -17.31 -12.27
CA GLU A 77 29.26 -16.87 -11.79
C GLU A 77 29.24 -16.64 -10.28
N ARG A 78 28.25 -15.90 -9.75
CA ARG A 78 28.07 -15.65 -8.31
C ARG A 78 27.79 -16.93 -7.50
N ARG A 79 27.19 -17.94 -8.11
CA ARG A 79 26.93 -19.24 -7.46
C ARG A 79 28.14 -20.17 -7.52
N ALA A 80 29.00 -20.01 -8.52
CA ALA A 80 30.26 -20.72 -8.70
C ALA A 80 31.40 -20.11 -7.86
N GLU A 81 31.33 -18.82 -7.53
CA GLU A 81 32.14 -18.22 -6.47
C GLU A 81 31.97 -19.07 -5.19
N GLU A 82 33.08 -19.67 -4.76
CA GLU A 82 33.11 -20.53 -3.58
C GLU A 82 32.50 -19.77 -2.40
N LEU A 83 31.44 -20.35 -1.81
CA LEU A 83 30.80 -19.82 -0.62
C LEU A 83 31.87 -19.49 0.42
N ASP A 84 32.08 -18.20 0.69
CA ASP A 84 33.07 -17.73 1.65
C ASP A 84 32.70 -18.21 3.06
N LEU A 85 33.25 -19.38 3.42
CA LEU A 85 33.07 -20.06 4.70
C LEU A 85 33.55 -19.20 5.88
N PHE A 86 34.39 -18.18 5.65
CA PHE A 86 34.90 -17.29 6.68
C PHE A 86 33.93 -16.13 6.99
N ASN A 87 33.06 -15.77 6.06
CA ASN A 87 32.03 -14.74 6.26
C ASN A 87 30.72 -15.32 6.83
N ILE A 88 30.53 -16.64 6.75
CA ILE A 88 29.42 -17.32 7.41
C ILE A 88 29.71 -17.42 8.91
N GLN A 89 29.02 -16.60 9.71
CA GLN A 89 29.11 -16.71 11.17
C GLN A 89 28.70 -18.11 11.64
N PRO A 90 29.43 -18.72 12.59
CA PRO A 90 29.04 -20.01 13.16
C PRO A 90 27.65 -19.88 13.79
N ARG A 91 26.67 -20.57 13.19
CA ARG A 91 25.28 -20.57 13.68
C ARG A 91 25.17 -21.46 14.92
N ARG A 92 24.16 -21.19 15.75
CA ARG A 92 23.88 -22.01 16.95
C ARG A 92 23.53 -23.45 16.54
N PRO A 93 23.92 -24.49 17.29
CA PRO A 93 23.63 -25.89 16.94
C PRO A 93 22.14 -26.20 16.71
N ASN A 94 21.25 -25.46 17.36
CA ASN A 94 19.79 -25.63 17.26
C ASN A 94 19.11 -24.69 16.24
N TRP A 95 19.88 -23.93 15.46
CA TRP A 95 19.39 -23.01 14.44
C TRP A 95 18.44 -23.71 13.44
N ASP A 96 18.86 -24.88 12.95
CA ASP A 96 18.14 -25.57 11.89
C ASP A 96 16.91 -26.28 12.45
N LEU A 97 17.06 -26.91 13.61
CA LEU A 97 15.94 -27.50 14.35
C LEU A 97 14.85 -26.46 14.65
N LYS A 98 15.23 -25.24 15.04
CA LYS A 98 14.29 -24.15 15.29
C LYS A 98 13.56 -23.76 13.99
N ARG A 99 14.29 -23.62 12.87
CA ARG A 99 13.70 -23.27 11.58
C ARG A 99 12.70 -24.32 11.11
N ASP A 100 13.10 -25.59 11.10
CA ASP A 100 12.24 -26.69 10.67
C ASP A 100 11.03 -26.85 11.59
N MET A 101 11.21 -26.66 12.89
CA MET A 101 10.11 -26.71 13.83
C MET A 101 9.16 -25.52 13.69
N THR A 102 9.64 -24.31 13.42
CA THR A 102 8.77 -23.15 13.18
C THR A 102 7.86 -23.36 11.97
N ALA A 103 8.37 -23.95 10.89
CA ALA A 103 7.55 -24.27 9.71
C ALA A 103 6.46 -25.31 10.02
N ARG A 104 6.77 -26.32 10.85
CA ARG A 104 5.81 -27.34 11.30
C ARG A 104 4.78 -26.76 12.27
N MET A 105 5.20 -25.90 13.19
CA MET A 105 4.36 -25.29 14.21
C MET A 105 3.43 -24.20 13.66
N GLY A 106 3.79 -23.48 12.59
CA GLY A 106 2.95 -22.41 12.05
C GLY A 106 1.53 -22.86 11.67
N LYS A 107 1.36 -24.10 11.18
CA LYS A 107 0.03 -24.68 10.90
C LYS A 107 -0.77 -24.93 12.18
N LEU A 108 -0.10 -25.36 13.24
CA LEU A 108 -0.71 -25.68 14.53
C LEU A 108 -1.04 -24.40 15.31
N GLU A 109 -0.12 -23.42 15.32
CA GLU A 109 -0.29 -22.11 15.98
C GLU A 109 -1.56 -21.39 15.52
N ARG A 110 -1.89 -21.43 14.21
CA ARG A 110 -3.14 -20.86 13.71
C ARG A 110 -4.37 -21.50 14.34
N LYS A 111 -4.42 -22.85 14.35
CA LYS A 111 -5.54 -23.60 14.95
C LYS A 111 -5.61 -23.41 16.46
N THR A 112 -4.47 -23.33 17.13
CA THR A 112 -4.38 -23.06 18.56
C THR A 112 -4.94 -21.67 18.88
N ASN A 113 -4.57 -20.65 18.10
CA ASN A 113 -5.09 -19.29 18.27
C ASN A 113 -6.59 -19.20 18.00
N GLU A 114 -7.09 -19.88 16.97
CA GLU A 114 -8.52 -20.02 16.70
C GLU A 114 -9.24 -20.68 17.88
N SER A 115 -8.69 -21.77 18.41
CA SER A 115 -9.24 -22.50 19.55
C SER A 115 -9.26 -21.64 20.82
N ILE A 116 -8.16 -20.94 21.11
CA ILE A 116 -8.08 -19.97 22.22
C ILE A 116 -9.16 -18.89 22.06
N ALA A 117 -9.33 -18.34 20.86
CA ALA A 117 -10.37 -17.35 20.61
C ALA A 117 -11.79 -17.92 20.82
N THR A 118 -12.06 -19.16 20.40
CA THR A 118 -13.36 -19.81 20.67
C THR A 118 -13.61 -20.04 22.15
N ILE A 119 -12.62 -20.53 22.89
CA ILE A 119 -12.70 -20.74 24.34
C ILE A 119 -12.94 -19.41 25.06
N LEU A 120 -12.23 -18.35 24.65
CA LEU A 120 -12.40 -17.02 25.23
C LEU A 120 -13.81 -16.48 24.98
N ARG A 121 -14.37 -16.66 23.77
CA ARG A 121 -15.76 -16.27 23.47
C ARG A 121 -16.77 -17.06 24.30
N GLN A 122 -16.57 -18.37 24.48
CA GLN A 122 -17.43 -19.19 25.33
C GLN A 122 -17.37 -18.71 26.77
N ARG A 123 -16.18 -18.55 27.35
CA ARG A 123 -16.01 -18.04 28.72
C ARG A 123 -16.66 -16.66 28.92
N LEU A 124 -16.50 -15.76 27.96
CA LEU A 124 -17.12 -14.44 28.05
C LEU A 124 -18.65 -14.50 27.96
N ARG A 125 -19.20 -15.42 27.15
CA ARG A 125 -20.63 -15.69 27.10
C ARG A 125 -21.13 -16.34 28.38
N ASP A 126 -20.40 -17.26 28.97
CA ASP A 126 -20.80 -17.89 30.23
C ASP A 126 -20.80 -16.85 31.37
N GLN A 127 -19.79 -15.99 31.43
CA GLN A 127 -19.76 -14.87 32.38
C GLN A 127 -20.93 -13.90 32.19
N ARG A 128 -21.26 -13.56 30.93
CA ARG A 128 -22.40 -12.69 30.62
C ARG A 128 -23.75 -13.39 30.75
N GLY A 129 -23.82 -14.68 30.46
CA GLY A 129 -25.03 -15.51 30.51
C GLY A 129 -25.41 -15.82 31.94
N VAL A 130 -24.44 -16.04 32.84
CA VAL A 130 -24.69 -16.09 34.27
C VAL A 130 -25.24 -14.75 34.75
N ALA A 131 -24.57 -13.63 34.44
CA ALA A 131 -25.06 -12.29 34.83
C ALA A 131 -26.43 -11.92 34.22
N ALA A 132 -26.69 -12.29 32.97
CA ALA A 132 -27.96 -12.03 32.30
C ALA A 132 -29.07 -12.98 32.79
N SER A 133 -28.76 -14.26 33.05
CA SER A 133 -29.72 -15.20 33.63
C SER A 133 -30.11 -14.82 35.06
N GLU A 134 -29.16 -14.30 35.85
CA GLU A 134 -29.40 -13.81 37.20
C GLU A 134 -30.27 -12.55 37.17
N GLN A 135 -30.03 -11.62 36.24
CA GLN A 135 -30.89 -10.46 36.00
C GLN A 135 -32.29 -10.85 35.50
N VAL A 136 -32.41 -11.82 34.59
CA VAL A 136 -33.70 -12.31 34.10
C VAL A 136 -34.49 -13.00 35.21
N ASN A 137 -33.83 -13.78 36.08
CA ASN A 137 -34.46 -14.41 37.23
C ASN A 137 -34.92 -13.39 38.28
N LEU A 138 -34.12 -12.34 38.54
CA LEU A 138 -34.51 -11.22 39.40
C LEU A 138 -35.73 -10.46 38.86
N VAL A 139 -35.75 -10.15 37.56
CA VAL A 139 -36.88 -9.46 36.92
C VAL A 139 -38.14 -10.34 36.90
N ALA A 140 -38.00 -11.65 36.69
CA ALA A 140 -39.11 -12.58 36.77
C ALA A 140 -39.68 -12.66 38.20
N GLY A 141 -38.82 -12.73 39.23
CA GLY A 141 -39.25 -12.74 40.63
C GLY A 141 -39.95 -11.44 41.07
N ILE A 142 -39.51 -10.29 40.58
CA ILE A 142 -40.17 -8.99 40.86
C ILE A 142 -41.58 -8.96 40.25
N ARG A 143 -41.75 -9.42 39.02
CA ARG A 143 -43.06 -9.45 38.34
C ARG A 143 -44.04 -10.42 39.00
N GLU A 144 -43.56 -11.56 39.48
CA GLU A 144 -44.38 -12.51 40.24
C GLU A 144 -44.87 -11.88 41.55
N ALA A 145 -43.98 -11.19 42.27
CA ALA A 145 -44.31 -10.49 43.51
C ALA A 145 -45.25 -9.31 43.30
N GLU A 146 -45.13 -8.58 42.20
CA GLU A 146 -46.07 -7.52 41.81
C GLU A 146 -47.44 -8.11 41.48
N ALA A 147 -47.50 -9.19 40.69
CA ALA A 147 -48.76 -9.87 40.37
C ALA A 147 -49.46 -10.46 41.60
N GLU A 148 -48.71 -10.94 42.59
CA GLU A 148 -49.25 -11.42 43.86
C GLU A 148 -49.80 -10.28 44.72
N ARG A 149 -49.13 -9.12 44.74
CA ARG A 149 -49.65 -7.91 45.38
C ARG A 149 -50.91 -7.39 44.72
N ASP A 150 -50.94 -7.33 43.39
CA ASP A 150 -52.12 -6.87 42.66
C ASP A 150 -53.32 -7.79 42.88
N ARG A 151 -53.10 -9.11 42.99
CA ARG A 151 -54.16 -10.07 43.38
C ARG A 151 -54.64 -9.88 44.81
N ALA A 152 -53.73 -9.60 45.75
CA ALA A 152 -54.09 -9.37 47.15
C ALA A 152 -54.90 -8.07 47.33
N VAL A 153 -54.54 -7.01 46.60
CA VAL A 153 -55.29 -5.74 46.58
C VAL A 153 -56.69 -5.96 45.99
N ALA A 154 -56.81 -6.72 44.91
CA ALA A 154 -58.11 -7.04 44.32
C ALA A 154 -59.03 -7.86 45.24
N SER A 155 -58.47 -8.71 46.13
CA SER A 155 -59.28 -9.47 47.10
C SER A 155 -59.75 -8.65 48.30
N ASP A 156 -59.03 -7.58 48.67
CA ASP A 156 -59.43 -6.67 49.74
C ASP A 156 -60.55 -5.70 49.28
N GLU A 157 -60.57 -5.30 48.00
CA GLU A 157 -61.61 -4.41 47.44
C GLU A 157 -63.00 -5.06 47.30
N ASP A 158 -63.09 -6.39 47.25
CA ASP A 158 -64.36 -7.14 47.18
C ASP A 158 -64.98 -7.43 48.57
N SER A 159 -64.33 -7.02 49.66
CA SER A 159 -64.73 -7.34 51.06
C SER A 159 -65.39 -6.18 51.83
N GLU A 160 -65.66 -5.04 51.20
CA GLU A 160 -66.44 -3.90 51.76
C GLU A 160 -67.82 -3.75 51.12
#